data_AF-A0A7X0E409-F1
#
_entry.id   AF-A0A7X0E409-F1
#
_cell.length_a   1.000
_cell.length_b   1.000
_cell.length_c   1.000
_cell.angle_alpha   90.00
_cell.angle_beta   90.00
_cell.angle_gamma   90.00
#
_symmetry.space_group_name_H-M   'P 1'
#
loop_
_entity.id
_entity.type
_entity.pdbx_description
1 polymer ?
#
loop_
_entity_poly.entity_id
_entity_poly.type
_entity_poly.pdbx_seq_one_letter_code
_entity_poly.pdbx_strand_id
1 'polypeptide(L)'
;MRYLAIVLLTPWLLILCWAYWAYPKSLPHTRGRRTFDVAAVLLAMAAAMQSAVSGFDAVELPMIGPFGRASGGIWQQVLPALYGYGALLIVLAVAMGLRWMVWGRRR
;
A
#
# COMPACT_ATOMS: atom_id res chain seq x y z
N MET A 1 -15.86 -12.16 2.26
CA MET A 1 -15.21 -11.36 1.18
C MET A 1 -14.16 -10.36 1.71
N ARG A 2 -13.51 -10.61 2.86
CA ARG A 2 -12.60 -9.64 3.50
C ARG A 2 -11.39 -9.24 2.66
N TYR A 3 -10.91 -10.15 1.81
CA TYR A 3 -9.71 -9.98 1.00
C TYR A 3 -10.00 -9.46 -0.42
N LEU A 4 -11.27 -9.18 -0.76
CA LEU A 4 -11.65 -8.81 -2.12
C LEU A 4 -10.97 -7.52 -2.58
N ALA A 5 -11.02 -6.46 -1.77
CA ALA A 5 -10.31 -5.21 -2.06
C ALA A 5 -8.81 -5.41 -2.29
N ILE A 6 -8.17 -6.31 -1.53
CA ILE A 6 -6.74 -6.61 -1.71
C ILE A 6 -6.52 -7.26 -3.06
N VAL A 7 -7.30 -8.29 -3.41
CA VAL A 7 -7.17 -8.99 -4.70
C VAL A 7 -7.38 -8.03 -5.88
N LEU A 8 -8.41 -7.18 -5.80
CA LEU A 8 -8.72 -6.20 -6.85
C LEU A 8 -7.65 -5.13 -7.00
N LEU A 9 -7.06 -4.68 -5.89
CA LEU A 9 -6.03 -3.63 -5.89
C LEU A 9 -4.62 -4.18 -6.15
N THR A 10 -4.40 -5.49 -5.99
CA THR A 10 -3.07 -6.13 -6.12
C THR A 10 -2.35 -5.75 -7.42
N PRO A 11 -2.98 -5.80 -8.62
CA PRO A 11 -2.30 -5.41 -9.86
C PRO A 11 -1.76 -3.99 -9.81
N TRP A 12 -2.54 -3.06 -9.24
CA TRP A 12 -2.13 -1.67 -9.09
C TRP A 12 -0.99 -1.50 -8.07
N LEU A 13 -1.06 -2.17 -6.92
CA LEU A 13 0.00 -2.11 -5.91
C LEU A 13 1.33 -2.67 -6.44
N LEU A 14 1.29 -3.74 -7.24
CA LEU A 14 2.47 -4.31 -7.89
C LEU A 14 3.13 -3.32 -8.86
N ILE A 15 2.33 -2.55 -9.61
CA ILE A 15 2.85 -1.49 -10.49
C ILE A 15 3.58 -0.41 -9.69
N LEU A 16 3.09 -0.06 -8.51
CA LEU A 16 3.74 0.93 -7.64
C LEU A 16 5.05 0.40 -7.04
N CYS A 17 5.08 -0.85 -6.60
CA CYS A 17 6.32 -1.51 -6.17
C CYS A 17 7.35 -1.54 -7.30
N TRP A 18 6.91 -1.85 -8.53
CA TRP A 18 7.76 -1.78 -9.71
C TRP A 18 8.26 -0.37 -9.98
N ALA A 19 7.40 0.65 -9.90
CA ALA A 19 7.75 2.04 -10.09
C ALA A 19 8.81 2.51 -9.06
N TYR A 20 8.68 2.08 -7.80
CA TYR A 20 9.66 2.34 -6.75
C TYR A 20 11.06 1.77 -7.07
N TRP A 21 11.14 0.62 -7.72
CA TRP A 21 12.42 0.05 -8.20
C TRP A 21 12.92 0.73 -9.48
N ALA A 22 12.02 1.08 -10.39
CA ALA A 22 12.38 1.69 -11.67
C ALA A 22 12.98 3.10 -11.53
N TYR A 23 12.65 3.82 -10.45
CA TYR A 23 13.11 5.18 -10.19
C TYR A 23 13.81 5.31 -8.85
N PRO A 24 14.85 6.17 -8.71
CA PRO A 24 15.50 6.95 -9.78
C PRO A 24 16.59 6.16 -10.52
N LYS A 25 16.61 6.27 -11.86
CA LYS A 25 17.61 5.60 -12.74
C LYS A 25 19.06 6.07 -12.54
N SER A 26 19.26 7.15 -11.79
CA SER A 26 20.55 7.82 -11.60
C SER A 26 21.40 7.27 -10.45
N LEU A 27 20.85 6.37 -9.60
CA LEU A 27 21.53 5.84 -8.42
C LEU A 27 22.43 4.63 -8.73
N PRO A 28 23.55 4.47 -8.02
CA PRO A 28 24.48 3.35 -8.21
C PRO A 28 23.87 2.01 -7.79
N HIS A 29 24.11 0.97 -8.59
CA HIS A 29 23.60 -0.40 -8.39
C HIS A 29 24.49 -1.15 -7.40
N THR A 30 24.29 -0.90 -6.10
CA THR A 30 25.05 -1.56 -5.01
C THR A 30 24.24 -2.68 -4.35
N ARG A 31 24.92 -3.71 -3.81
CA ARG A 31 24.25 -4.81 -3.08
C ARG A 31 23.46 -4.32 -1.87
N GLY A 32 23.98 -3.33 -1.13
CA GLY A 32 23.29 -2.73 0.02
C GLY A 32 22.01 -1.98 -0.35
N ARG A 33 21.97 -1.31 -1.52
CA ARG A 33 20.73 -0.70 -2.04
C ARG A 33 19.69 -1.77 -2.35
N ARG A 34 20.10 -2.87 -2.97
CA ARG A 34 19.19 -3.96 -3.35
C ARG A 34 18.53 -4.62 -2.14
N THR A 35 19.28 -4.88 -1.06
CA THR A 35 18.69 -5.46 0.16
C THR A 35 17.72 -4.48 0.83
N PHE A 36 18.05 -3.19 0.86
CA PHE A 36 17.14 -2.15 1.33
C PHE A 36 15.86 -2.06 0.50
N ASP A 37 15.97 -2.00 -0.83
CA ASP A 37 14.84 -1.90 -1.75
C ASP A 37 13.88 -3.11 -1.61
N VAL A 38 14.42 -4.32 -1.41
CA VAL A 38 13.61 -5.53 -1.15
C VAL A 38 12.91 -5.44 0.20
N ALA A 39 13.63 -5.05 1.26
CA ALA A 39 13.05 -4.90 2.59
C ALA A 39 11.93 -3.84 2.62
N ALA A 40 12.12 -2.72 1.92
CA ALA A 40 11.13 -1.66 1.79
C ALA A 40 9.85 -2.14 1.09
N VAL A 41 9.98 -2.91 0.01
CA VAL A 41 8.83 -3.49 -0.69
C VAL A 41 8.08 -4.50 0.18
N LEU A 42 8.80 -5.39 0.87
CA LEU A 42 8.18 -6.35 1.79
C LEU A 42 7.43 -5.64 2.93
N LEU A 43 8.03 -4.60 3.50
CA LEU A 43 7.41 -3.78 4.53
C LEU A 43 6.16 -3.07 3.99
N ALA A 44 6.22 -2.51 2.78
CA ALA A 44 5.09 -1.84 2.16
C ALA A 44 3.92 -2.80 1.90
N MET A 45 4.21 -4.03 1.43
CA MET A 45 3.19 -5.07 1.23
C MET A 45 2.55 -5.50 2.55
N ALA A 46 3.34 -5.72 3.60
CA ALA A 46 2.84 -6.07 4.92
C ALA A 46 1.96 -4.95 5.51
N ALA A 47 2.41 -3.70 5.41
CA ALA A 47 1.64 -2.53 5.85
C ALA A 47 0.33 -2.39 5.08
N ALA A 48 0.36 -2.54 3.76
CA ALA A 48 -0.84 -2.49 2.92
C ALA A 48 -1.87 -3.57 3.32
N MET A 49 -1.41 -4.81 3.54
CA MET A 49 -2.27 -5.92 3.90
C MET A 49 -2.89 -5.72 5.29
N GLN A 50 -2.08 -5.33 6.28
CA GLN A 50 -2.56 -5.07 7.64
C GLN A 50 -3.57 -3.91 7.66
N SER A 51 -3.25 -2.79 6.99
CA SER A 51 -4.13 -1.63 6.93
C SER A 51 -5.43 -1.92 6.19
N ALA A 52 -5.39 -2.70 5.10
CA ALA A 52 -6.59 -3.10 4.38
C ALA A 52 -7.51 -3.98 5.24
N VAL A 53 -6.95 -4.94 5.98
CA VAL A 53 -7.73 -5.79 6.90
C VAL A 53 -8.32 -4.96 8.03
N SER A 54 -7.53 -4.11 8.67
CA SER A 54 -8.02 -3.20 9.70
C SER A 54 -9.10 -2.25 9.19
N GLY A 55 -8.96 -1.75 7.96
CA GLY A 55 -9.96 -0.90 7.29
C GLY A 55 -11.27 -1.64 6.97
N PHE A 56 -11.23 -2.96 6.79
CA PHE A 56 -12.45 -3.78 6.62
C PHE A 56 -13.16 -3.93 7.97
N ASP A 57 -12.39 -4.28 8.99
CA ASP A 57 -12.89 -4.58 10.33
C ASP A 57 -13.41 -3.31 11.05
N ALA A 58 -12.96 -2.12 10.63
CA ALA A 58 -13.40 -0.83 11.17
C ALA A 58 -14.75 -0.33 10.62
N VAL A 59 -15.34 -0.98 9.61
CA VAL A 59 -16.59 -0.52 9.00
C VAL A 59 -17.79 -0.96 9.82
N GLU A 60 -18.49 0.01 10.41
CA GLU A 60 -19.81 -0.19 10.99
C GLU A 60 -20.87 -0.17 9.88
N LEU A 61 -21.57 -1.30 9.71
CA LEU A 61 -22.67 -1.40 8.76
C LEU A 61 -23.94 -0.76 9.34
N PRO A 62 -24.63 0.12 8.60
CA PRO A 62 -25.90 0.67 9.07
C PRO A 62 -26.94 -0.45 9.21
N MET A 63 -27.72 -0.41 10.29
CA MET A 63 -28.89 -1.27 10.44
C MET A 63 -29.89 -1.00 9.31
N ILE A 64 -30.51 -2.07 8.81
CA ILE A 64 -31.49 -2.02 7.71
C ILE A 64 -32.62 -1.07 8.14
N GLY A 65 -32.79 0.03 7.40
CA GLY A 65 -33.89 0.96 7.62
C GLY A 65 -35.21 0.44 7.07
N PRO A 66 -36.34 1.04 7.45
CA PRO A 66 -37.68 0.60 7.01
C PRO A 66 -37.90 0.67 5.49
N PHE A 67 -37.03 1.36 4.75
CA PHE A 67 -37.10 1.54 3.29
C PHE A 67 -36.14 0.64 2.49
N GLY A 68 -35.47 -0.34 3.11
CA GLY A 68 -34.67 -1.35 2.40
C GLY A 68 -33.19 -1.44 2.83
N ARG A 69 -32.39 -2.20 2.07
CA ARG A 69 -30.96 -2.45 2.35
C ARG A 69 -30.19 -1.13 2.41
N ALA A 70 -29.59 -0.84 3.56
CA ALA A 70 -28.72 0.31 3.70
C ALA A 70 -27.55 0.22 2.70
N SER A 71 -27.33 1.27 1.91
CA SER A 71 -26.30 1.35 0.86
C SER A 71 -24.86 1.37 1.41
N GLY A 72 -24.67 1.28 2.74
CA GLY A 72 -23.37 1.34 3.41
C GLY A 72 -22.45 0.14 3.17
N GLY A 73 -22.96 -0.98 2.66
CA GLY A 73 -22.16 -2.19 2.43
C GLY A 73 -20.94 -2.01 1.52
N ILE A 74 -20.97 -1.04 0.61
CA ILE A 74 -19.84 -0.73 -0.28
C ILE A 74 -18.61 -0.22 0.48
N TRP A 75 -18.80 0.44 1.63
CA TRP A 75 -17.69 0.98 2.43
C TRP A 75 -16.78 -0.11 3.00
N GLN A 76 -17.30 -1.33 3.18
CA GLN A 76 -16.50 -2.52 3.51
C GLN A 76 -15.50 -2.91 2.42
N GLN A 77 -15.57 -2.34 1.23
CA GLN A 77 -14.56 -2.56 0.18
C GLN A 77 -13.75 -1.29 -0.10
N VAL A 78 -14.39 -0.12 -0.02
CA VAL A 78 -13.72 1.17 -0.25
C VAL A 78 -12.68 1.47 0.83
N LEU A 79 -13.02 1.31 2.11
CA LEU A 79 -12.08 1.62 3.20
C LEU A 79 -10.82 0.74 3.19
N PRO A 80 -10.93 -0.60 3.04
CA PRO A 80 -9.75 -1.45 2.86
C PRO A 80 -8.85 -1.02 1.72
N ALA A 81 -9.45 -0.65 0.57
CA ALA A 81 -8.68 -0.22 -0.60
C ALA A 81 -7.91 1.08 -0.32
N LEU A 82 -8.56 2.08 0.28
CA LEU A 82 -7.92 3.35 0.65
C LEU A 82 -6.82 3.16 1.68
N TYR A 83 -7.06 2.35 2.71
CA TYR A 83 -6.11 2.12 3.79
C TYR A 83 -4.89 1.33 3.29
N GLY A 84 -5.11 0.27 2.52
CA GLY A 84 -4.03 -0.51 1.91
C GLY A 84 -3.18 0.33 0.95
N TYR A 85 -3.84 1.09 0.07
CA TYR A 85 -3.17 2.00 -0.87
C TYR A 85 -2.34 3.07 -0.15
N GLY A 86 -2.94 3.77 0.81
CA GLY A 86 -2.28 4.84 1.56
C GLY A 86 -1.07 4.32 2.34
N ALA A 87 -1.22 3.19 3.03
CA ALA A 87 -0.12 2.59 3.78
C ALA A 87 1.06 2.22 2.87
N LEU A 88 0.79 1.60 1.71
CA LEU A 88 1.82 1.27 0.73
C LEU A 88 2.56 2.53 0.26
N LEU A 89 1.83 3.57 -0.13
CA LEU A 89 2.43 4.82 -0.61
C LEU A 89 3.29 5.50 0.45
N ILE A 90 2.83 5.55 1.70
CA ILE A 90 3.58 6.17 2.80
C ILE A 90 4.91 5.44 2.98
N VAL A 91 4.88 4.09 3.05
CA VAL A 91 6.11 3.30 3.23
C VAL A 91 7.06 3.49 2.05
N LEU A 92 6.57 3.42 0.82
CA LEU A 92 7.43 3.61 -0.37
C LEU A 92 7.98 5.03 -0.46
N ALA A 93 7.21 6.06 -0.11
CA ALA A 93 7.66 7.45 -0.11
C ALA A 93 8.75 7.69 0.94
N VAL A 94 8.56 7.18 2.16
CA VAL A 94 9.58 7.23 3.23
C VAL A 94 10.83 6.48 2.80
N ALA A 95 10.68 5.27 2.26
CA ALA A 95 11.81 4.48 1.75
C ALA A 95 12.55 5.19 0.62
N MET A 96 11.84 5.92 -0.25
CA MET A 96 12.43 6.70 -1.33
C MET A 96 13.25 7.87 -0.78
N GLY A 97 12.74 8.58 0.23
CA GLY A 97 13.47 9.65 0.93
C GLY A 97 14.74 9.13 1.60
N LEU A 98 14.63 8.04 2.38
CA LEU A 98 15.77 7.39 3.03
C LEU A 98 16.82 6.93 2.03
N ARG A 99 16.38 6.31 0.92
CA ARG A 99 17.27 5.88 -0.16
C ARG A 99 18.04 7.05 -0.77
N TRP A 100 17.36 8.18 -0.99
CA TRP A 100 18.00 9.38 -1.51
C TRP A 100 19.00 9.98 -0.52
N MET A 101 18.70 10.01 0.78
CA MET A 101 19.62 10.53 1.79
C MET A 101 20.90 9.71 1.93
N VAL A 102 20.81 8.37 1.82
CA VAL A 102 21.96 7.47 2.01
C VAL A 102 22.80 7.32 0.74
N TRP A 103 22.17 7.20 -0.44
CA TRP A 103 22.88 6.94 -1.70
C TRP A 103 22.91 8.13 -2.68
N GLY A 104 22.04 9.12 -2.51
CA GLY A 104 21.94 10.29 -3.40
C GLY A 104 22.99 11.38 -3.15
N ARG A 105 23.61 11.40 -1.97
CA ARG A 105 24.63 12.41 -1.57
C ARG A 105 26.03 12.18 -2.14
N ARG A 106 26.24 11.17 -3.00
CA ARG A 106 27.56 10.87 -3.62
C ARG A 106 27.70 11.40 -5.05
N ARG A 107 27.05 12.52 -5.37
CA ARG A 107 27.36 13.31 -6.58
C ARG A 107 27.96 14.63 -6.15
#